data_AF-A0A933RTZ1-F1
#
_entry.id   AF-A0A933RTZ1-F1
#
_cell.length_a   1.000
_cell.length_b   1.000
_cell.length_c   1.000
_cell.angle_alpha   90.00
_cell.angle_beta   90.00
_cell.angle_gamma   90.00
#
_symmetry.space_group_name_H-M   'P 1'
#
loop_
_entity.id
_entity.type
_entity.pdbx_description
1 polymer ?
#
loop_
_entity_poly.entity_id
_entity_poly.type
_entity_poly.pdbx_seq_one_letter_code
_entity_poly.pdbx_strand_id
1 'polypeptide(L)'
;MFQLFTRTNPDNQFKARSSTRDKATDAARVASVAKSIDDALASAQAEHAGLGQRVTDAIARAAITAGNDSDEYLDREPANTALQNQLNADIANGERRLRELEVSIGHFKFLRTALATRFPDHAAAEAPKSA
;
A
#
# COMPACT_ATOMS: atom_id res chain seq x y z
N MET A 1 -32.33 -66.49 -19.06
CA MET A 1 -32.47 -65.03 -19.22
C MET A 1 -31.92 -64.37 -17.97
N PHE A 2 -30.65 -63.98 -17.96
CA PHE A 2 -30.02 -63.31 -16.80
C PHE A 2 -30.26 -61.80 -16.91
N GLN A 3 -31.09 -61.25 -16.02
CA GLN A 3 -31.21 -59.81 -15.83
C GLN A 3 -30.02 -59.34 -14.98
N LEU A 4 -29.05 -58.68 -15.62
CA LEU A 4 -27.99 -57.95 -14.96
C LEU A 4 -28.58 -56.70 -14.30
N PHE A 5 -28.86 -56.78 -13.00
CA PHE A 5 -29.12 -55.59 -12.20
C PHE A 5 -27.81 -54.83 -12.02
N THR A 6 -27.64 -53.71 -12.73
CA THR A 6 -26.55 -52.77 -12.49
C THR A 6 -26.74 -52.13 -11.12
N ARG A 7 -25.94 -52.57 -10.15
CA ARG A 7 -25.88 -52.00 -8.80
C ARG A 7 -25.21 -50.63 -8.90
N THR A 8 -25.99 -49.56 -9.07
CA THR A 8 -25.48 -48.19 -8.87
C THR A 8 -25.16 -48.04 -7.39
N ASN A 9 -23.88 -47.94 -7.03
CA ASN A 9 -23.46 -47.65 -5.66
C ASN A 9 -23.94 -46.22 -5.31
N PRO A 10 -24.93 -46.03 -4.42
CA PRO A 10 -25.46 -44.71 -4.09
C PRO A 10 -24.42 -43.81 -3.39
N ASP A 11 -23.35 -44.40 -2.85
CA ASP A 11 -22.25 -43.69 -2.20
C ASP A 11 -21.32 -42.96 -3.17
N ASN A 12 -21.47 -43.19 -4.48
CA ASN A 12 -20.69 -42.53 -5.52
C ASN A 12 -21.46 -41.40 -6.23
N GLN A 13 -22.50 -40.85 -5.58
CA GLN A 13 -23.16 -39.64 -6.06
C GLN A 13 -22.23 -38.44 -5.91
N PHE A 14 -22.12 -37.65 -6.98
CA PHE A 14 -21.39 -36.39 -6.98
C PHE A 14 -21.93 -35.46 -5.87
N LYS A 15 -21.09 -35.14 -4.89
CA LYS A 15 -21.43 -34.20 -3.79
C LYS A 15 -20.84 -32.83 -4.10
N ALA A 16 -21.67 -31.94 -4.64
CA ALA A 16 -21.34 -30.53 -4.78
C ALA A 16 -21.38 -29.83 -3.42
N ARG A 17 -20.53 -28.80 -3.24
CA ARG A 17 -20.60 -27.91 -2.07
C ARG A 17 -21.89 -27.09 -2.10
N SER A 18 -22.34 -26.61 -0.94
CA SER A 18 -23.51 -25.73 -0.88
C SER A 18 -23.15 -24.34 -1.36
N SER A 19 -24.07 -23.70 -2.11
CA SER A 19 -23.88 -22.35 -2.65
C SER A 19 -23.56 -21.30 -1.58
N THR A 20 -24.09 -21.46 -0.36
CA THR A 20 -23.76 -20.60 0.78
C THR A 20 -22.28 -20.67 1.16
N ARG A 21 -21.67 -21.87 1.15
CA ARG A 21 -20.25 -22.04 1.47
C ARG A 21 -19.36 -21.47 0.38
N ASP A 22 -19.78 -21.58 -0.87
CA ASP A 22 -19.05 -21.01 -2.00
C ASP A 22 -19.03 -19.48 -1.90
N LYS A 23 -20.20 -18.84 -1.67
CA LYS A 23 -20.30 -17.40 -1.42
C LYS A 23 -19.44 -16.93 -0.25
N ALA A 24 -19.44 -17.65 0.87
CA ALA A 24 -18.62 -17.30 2.02
C ALA A 24 -17.11 -17.41 1.73
N THR A 25 -16.71 -18.42 0.94
CA THR A 25 -15.32 -18.60 0.51
C THR A 25 -14.89 -17.47 -0.42
N ASP A 26 -15.74 -17.07 -1.36
CA ASP A 26 -15.45 -15.98 -2.30
C ASP A 26 -15.37 -14.62 -1.58
N ALA A 27 -16.26 -14.37 -0.62
CA ALA A 27 -16.18 -13.20 0.25
C ALA A 27 -14.85 -13.15 1.03
N ALA A 28 -14.43 -14.27 1.61
CA ALA A 28 -13.17 -14.34 2.36
C ALA A 28 -11.93 -14.08 1.48
N ARG A 29 -11.95 -14.54 0.22
CA ARG A 29 -10.87 -14.28 -0.75
C ARG A 29 -10.79 -12.80 -1.11
N VAL A 30 -11.94 -12.17 -1.39
CA VAL A 30 -12.01 -10.74 -1.71
C VAL A 30 -11.57 -9.90 -0.51
N ALA A 31 -12.00 -10.24 0.70
CA ALA A 31 -11.58 -9.57 1.92
C ALA A 31 -10.06 -9.69 2.16
N SER A 32 -9.46 -10.85 1.86
CA SER A 32 -8.00 -11.01 1.95
C SER A 32 -7.26 -10.07 0.98
N VAL A 33 -7.75 -9.91 -0.25
CA VAL A 33 -7.16 -8.99 -1.23
C VAL A 33 -7.34 -7.54 -0.81
N ALA A 34 -8.54 -7.17 -0.32
CA ALA A 34 -8.83 -5.84 0.19
C ALA A 34 -7.87 -5.46 1.32
N LYS A 35 -7.68 -6.36 2.29
CA LYS A 35 -6.76 -6.16 3.39
C LYS A 35 -5.31 -5.95 2.90
N SER A 36 -4.83 -6.75 1.96
CA SER A 36 -3.48 -6.56 1.42
C SER A 36 -3.28 -5.21 0.72
N ILE A 37 -4.32 -4.69 0.05
CA ILE A 37 -4.29 -3.34 -0.54
C ILE A 37 -4.25 -2.28 0.56
N ASP A 38 -5.07 -2.42 1.59
CA ASP A 38 -5.14 -1.47 2.70
C ASP A 38 -3.82 -1.45 3.50
N ASP A 39 -3.22 -2.61 3.77
CA ASP A 39 -1.93 -2.73 4.45
C ASP A 39 -0.81 -2.05 3.62
N ALA A 40 -0.78 -2.27 2.30
CA ALA A 40 0.18 -1.62 1.40
C ALA A 40 -0.02 -0.10 1.32
N LEU A 41 -1.28 0.35 1.28
CA LEU A 41 -1.63 1.77 1.29
C LEU A 41 -1.17 2.44 2.59
N ALA A 42 -1.48 1.84 3.74
CA ALA A 42 -1.10 2.36 5.05
C ALA A 42 0.43 2.42 5.21
N SER A 43 1.14 1.38 4.75
CA SER A 43 2.60 1.34 4.77
C SER A 43 3.21 2.45 3.90
N ALA A 44 2.74 2.64 2.67
CA ALA A 44 3.23 3.70 1.79
C ALA A 44 2.94 5.12 2.34
N GLN A 45 1.77 5.32 2.96
CA GLN A 45 1.42 6.58 3.62
C GLN A 45 2.31 6.88 4.83
N ALA A 46 2.59 5.86 5.65
CA ALA A 46 3.49 5.99 6.79
C ALA A 46 4.92 6.33 6.34
N GLU A 47 5.42 5.67 5.30
CA GLU A 47 6.72 5.99 4.71
C GLU A 47 6.76 7.42 4.18
N HIS A 48 5.72 7.84 3.44
CA HIS A 48 5.63 9.20 2.90
C HIS A 48 5.64 10.26 4.01
N ALA A 49 4.84 10.07 5.05
CA ALA A 49 4.80 10.99 6.19
C ALA A 49 6.15 11.08 6.92
N GLY A 50 6.75 9.92 7.23
CA GLY A 50 8.04 9.87 7.94
C GLY A 50 9.19 10.42 7.10
N LEU A 51 9.22 10.14 5.79
CA LEU A 51 10.22 10.70 4.90
C LEU A 51 10.05 12.21 4.73
N GLY A 52 8.82 12.71 4.60
CA GLY A 52 8.54 14.14 4.48
C GLY A 52 9.05 14.95 5.67
N GLN A 53 8.90 14.41 6.88
CA GLN A 53 9.48 15.02 8.09
C GLN A 53 11.01 15.09 8.03
N ARG A 54 11.67 14.00 7.63
CA ARG A 54 13.14 13.97 7.50
C ARG A 54 13.66 14.90 6.41
N VAL A 55 12.96 15.00 5.28
CA VAL A 55 13.32 15.95 4.21
C VAL A 55 13.19 17.39 4.71
N THR A 56 12.12 17.71 5.43
CA THR A 56 11.92 19.04 6.00
C THR A 56 13.02 19.42 7.00
N ASP A 57 13.43 18.47 7.86
CA ASP A 57 14.56 18.65 8.78
C ASP A 57 15.89 18.84 8.02
N ALA A 58 16.15 18.05 6.98
CA ALA A 58 17.34 18.21 6.15
C ALA A 58 17.39 19.59 5.46
N ILE A 59 16.26 20.09 4.96
CA ILE A 59 16.13 21.45 4.39
C ILE A 59 16.44 22.51 5.46
N ALA A 60 15.89 22.36 6.67
CA ALA A 60 16.14 23.30 7.76
C ALA A 60 17.62 23.34 8.15
N ARG A 61 18.28 22.18 8.23
CA ARG A 61 19.73 22.10 8.50
C ARG A 61 20.55 22.70 7.37
N ALA A 62 20.19 22.42 6.11
CA ALA A 62 20.86 22.97 4.94
C ALA A 62 20.77 24.50 4.89
N ALA A 63 19.65 25.08 5.33
CA ALA A 63 19.49 26.53 5.43
C ALA A 63 20.37 27.13 6.53
N ILE A 64 20.49 26.45 7.69
CA ILE A 64 21.37 26.89 8.78
C ILE A 64 22.85 26.82 8.36
N THR A 65 23.26 25.74 7.70
CA THR A 65 24.65 25.54 7.26
C THR A 65 25.04 26.44 6.09
N ALA A 66 24.08 26.92 5.31
CA ALA A 66 24.33 27.87 4.24
C ALA A 66 24.68 29.28 4.72
N GLY A 67 24.29 29.62 5.96
CA GLY A 67 24.46 30.94 6.57
C GLY A 67 23.83 32.10 5.78
N ASN A 68 24.08 33.33 6.22
CA ASN A 68 23.41 34.54 5.73
C ASN A 68 24.37 35.57 5.10
N ASP A 69 25.67 35.27 4.99
CA ASP A 69 26.65 36.23 4.50
C ASP A 69 26.75 36.22 2.96
N SER A 70 26.92 37.41 2.37
CA SER A 70 26.92 37.61 0.92
C SER A 70 28.10 36.94 0.18
N ASP A 71 29.22 36.70 0.88
CA ASP A 71 30.44 36.07 0.34
C ASP A 71 30.71 34.68 0.96
N GLU A 72 29.72 34.06 1.60
CA GLU A 72 29.90 32.83 2.37
C GLU A 72 30.35 31.63 1.52
N TYR A 73 30.16 31.68 0.19
CA TYR A 73 30.66 30.65 -0.72
C TYR A 73 32.16 30.77 -1.04
N LEU A 74 32.77 31.93 -0.84
CA LEU A 74 34.21 32.16 -1.09
C LEU A 74 35.07 31.73 0.11
N ASP A 75 34.55 31.93 1.32
CA ASP A 75 35.26 31.67 2.58
C ASP A 75 34.75 30.44 3.34
N ARG A 76 33.90 29.60 2.71
CA ARG A 76 33.31 28.43 3.39
C ARG A 76 34.38 27.40 3.75
N GLU A 77 34.47 27.08 5.04
CA GLU A 77 35.26 25.96 5.53
C GLU A 77 34.94 24.66 4.77
N PRO A 78 35.95 23.89 4.30
CA PRO A 78 35.72 22.68 3.51
C PRO A 78 34.76 21.66 4.15
N ALA A 79 34.73 21.59 5.49
CA ALA A 79 33.82 20.74 6.24
C ALA A 79 32.33 21.15 6.06
N ASN A 80 32.05 22.45 6.01
CA ASN A 80 30.69 22.96 5.78
C ASN A 80 30.25 22.70 4.33
N THR A 81 31.16 22.76 3.37
CA THR A 81 30.88 22.39 1.97
C THR A 81 30.54 20.90 1.83
N ALA A 82 31.29 20.02 2.50
CA ALA A 82 31.01 18.58 2.50
C ALA A 82 29.63 18.28 3.10
N LEU A 83 29.30 18.90 4.24
CA LEU A 83 27.99 18.76 4.88
C LEU A 83 26.85 19.28 3.97
N GLN A 84 27.04 20.44 3.34
CA GLN A 84 26.04 21.00 2.42
C GLN A 84 25.78 20.07 1.23
N ASN A 85 26.83 19.50 0.64
CA ASN A 85 26.70 18.56 -0.47
C ASN A 85 25.94 17.29 -0.05
N GLN A 86 26.22 16.79 1.15
CA GLN A 86 25.49 15.64 1.70
C GLN A 86 24.01 15.96 1.90
N LEU A 87 23.69 17.09 2.53
CA LEU A 87 22.30 17.51 2.75
C LEU A 87 21.55 17.70 1.42
N ASN A 88 22.18 18.31 0.42
CA ASN A 88 21.59 18.47 -0.91
C ASN A 88 21.28 17.11 -1.57
N ALA A 89 22.19 16.13 -1.45
CA ALA A 89 21.97 14.79 -1.97
C ALA A 89 20.81 14.07 -1.24
N ASP A 90 20.75 14.20 0.08
CA ASP A 90 19.68 13.61 0.89
C ASP A 90 18.31 14.23 0.56
N ILE A 91 18.25 15.56 0.40
CA ILE A 91 17.03 16.28 -0.03
C ILE A 91 16.58 15.79 -1.41
N ALA A 92 17.48 15.77 -2.40
CA ALA A 92 17.14 15.36 -3.76
C ALA A 92 16.62 13.91 -3.83
N ASN A 93 17.27 13.00 -3.09
CA ASN A 93 16.82 11.61 -2.99
C ASN A 93 15.48 11.47 -2.26
N GLY A 94 15.29 12.21 -1.17
CA GLY A 94 14.05 12.24 -0.42
C GLY A 94 12.87 12.74 -1.24
N GLU A 95 13.02 13.87 -1.92
CA GLU A 95 11.99 14.43 -2.80
C GLU A 95 11.62 13.48 -3.95
N ARG A 96 12.63 12.84 -4.57
CA ARG A 96 12.37 11.83 -5.61
C ARG A 96 11.52 10.68 -5.05
N ARG A 97 11.89 10.15 -3.89
CA ARG A 97 11.16 9.04 -3.26
C ARG A 97 9.75 9.46 -2.82
N LEU A 98 9.56 10.68 -2.33
CA LEU A 98 8.21 11.20 -2.02
C LEU A 98 7.31 11.18 -3.26
N ARG A 99 7.79 11.64 -4.42
CA ARG A 99 7.04 11.57 -5.68
C ARG A 99 6.69 10.13 -6.10
N GLU A 100 7.64 9.20 -5.95
CA GLU A 100 7.39 7.78 -6.22
C GLU A 100 6.31 7.18 -5.28
N LEU A 101 6.31 7.60 -4.01
CA LEU A 101 5.31 7.20 -3.02
C LEU A 101 3.93 7.78 -3.32
N GLU A 102 3.84 9.05 -3.74
CA GLU A 102 2.56 9.67 -4.15
C GLU A 102 1.90 8.89 -5.30
N VAL A 103 2.69 8.51 -6.31
CA VAL A 103 2.22 7.67 -7.42
C VAL A 103 1.72 6.32 -6.91
N SER A 104 2.51 5.65 -6.06
CA SER A 104 2.14 4.34 -5.51
C SER A 104 0.87 4.40 -4.65
N ILE A 105 0.74 5.42 -3.81
CA ILE A 105 -0.46 5.71 -3.01
C ILE A 105 -1.67 5.90 -3.93
N GLY A 106 -1.49 6.62 -5.05
CA GLY A 106 -2.51 6.77 -6.08
C GLY A 106 -2.97 5.43 -6.66
N HIS A 107 -2.03 4.56 -7.01
CA HIS A 107 -2.33 3.21 -7.51
C HIS A 107 -3.09 2.36 -6.49
N PHE A 108 -2.68 2.36 -5.22
CA PHE A 108 -3.38 1.59 -4.19
C PHE A 108 -4.79 2.11 -3.93
N LYS A 109 -4.99 3.43 -3.90
CA LYS A 109 -6.33 4.03 -3.81
C LYS A 109 -7.21 3.61 -4.99
N PHE A 110 -6.67 3.64 -6.20
CA PHE A 110 -7.39 3.18 -7.39
C PHE A 110 -7.79 1.70 -7.28
N LEU A 111 -6.84 0.82 -6.90
CA LEU A 111 -7.12 -0.61 -6.73
C LEU A 111 -8.19 -0.86 -5.67
N ARG A 112 -8.16 -0.14 -4.56
CA ARG A 112 -9.18 -0.20 -3.50
C ARG A 112 -10.56 0.17 -4.03
N THR A 113 -10.67 1.28 -4.77
CA THR A 113 -11.94 1.70 -5.39
C THR A 113 -12.42 0.72 -6.45
N ALA A 114 -11.52 0.21 -7.30
CA ALA A 114 -11.86 -0.78 -8.32
C ALA A 114 -12.39 -2.08 -7.70
N LEU A 115 -11.75 -2.55 -6.62
CA LEU A 115 -12.19 -3.72 -5.87
C LEU A 115 -13.58 -3.51 -5.27
N ALA A 116 -13.81 -2.38 -4.58
CA ALA A 116 -15.11 -2.07 -3.98
C ALA A 116 -16.23 -1.96 -5.03
N THR A 117 -15.92 -1.38 -6.19
CA THR A 117 -16.87 -1.25 -7.31
C THR A 117 -17.21 -2.61 -7.93
N ARG A 118 -16.22 -3.50 -8.04
CA ARG A 118 -16.40 -4.80 -8.69
C ARG A 118 -17.00 -5.87 -7.77
N PHE A 119 -16.82 -5.71 -6.46
CA PHE A 119 -17.29 -6.63 -5.43
C PHE A 119 -18.14 -5.90 -4.36
N PRO A 120 -19.28 -5.30 -4.75
CA PRO A 120 -20.10 -4.48 -3.85
C PRO A 120 -20.65 -5.29 -2.66
N ASP A 121 -21.00 -6.56 -2.90
CA ASP A 121 -21.55 -7.47 -1.88
C ASP A 121 -20.53 -7.83 -0.79
N HIS A 122 -19.25 -7.57 -1.02
CA HIS A 122 -18.15 -7.88 -0.10
C HIS A 122 -17.59 -6.63 0.58
N ALA A 123 -17.81 -5.43 0.00
CA ALA A 123 -17.46 -4.15 0.61
C ALA A 123 -18.41 -3.76 1.77
N ALA A 124 -19.67 -4.19 1.72
CA ALA A 124 -20.67 -3.86 2.74
C ALA A 124 -20.59 -4.71 4.03
N ALA A 125 -19.79 -5.79 4.04
CA ALA A 125 -19.68 -6.70 5.18
C ALA A 125 -18.93 -6.10 6.39
N GLU A 126 -18.26 -4.95 6.21
CA GLU A 126 -17.53 -4.25 7.28
C GLU A 126 -18.32 -3.10 7.93
N ALA A 127 -19.53 -2.75 7.45
CA ALA A 127 -20.34 -1.76 8.12
C ALA A 127 -20.98 -2.38 9.38
N PRO A 128 -20.62 -1.94 10.61
CA PRO A 128 -21.32 -2.39 11.80
C PRO A 128 -22.79 -1.97 11.67
N LYS A 129 -23.71 -2.93 11.78
CA LYS A 129 -25.12 -2.62 12.00
C LYS A 129 -25.22 -1.88 13.34
N SER A 130 -25.36 -0.56 13.28
CA SER A 130 -25.79 0.25 14.42
C SER A 130 -27.12 -0.29 14.91
N ALA A 131 -27.13 -0.79 16.14
CA ALA A 131 -28.31 -1.18 16.90
C ALA A 131 -29.09 0.05 17.38
#